data_AF-A0A9Q8WCP2-F1
#
_entry.id   AF-A0A9Q8WCP2-F1
#
_cell.length_a   1.000
_cell.length_b   1.000
_cell.length_c   1.000
_cell.angle_alpha   90.00
_cell.angle_beta   90.00
_cell.angle_gamma   90.00
#
_symmetry.space_group_name_H-M   'P 1'
#
loop_
_entity.id
_entity.type
_entity.pdbx_description
1 polymer ?
#
loop_
_entity_poly.entity_id
_entity_poly.type
_entity_poly.pdbx_seq_one_letter_code
_entity_poly.pdbx_strand_id
1 'polypeptide(L)'
;MISQPAPQNRSGALTIGQVWTTRTTSLLNLPPLRRTKPSTLQQFVQLSPPFDKLGQTKVKMAVPGTQISKRRKFVADGVFYAELNEFFQRELAEEGYSGVEVRVTPTVTDIIIRATHTQEVLGEQGRRIRELTSLIQKRFKFPENSVSLYAAKVQNRGLSAVAQCESLRYKLLNGLAVRRACYGVLRFIMESGAKGCEVVVSGKLRAARAKSMKFTDGFMIHSGQPAKDFIDHATRHVLLRQGVLGIKVKIMRGSDPEGKAGPQKTLPDAVSILEPKEEQSVVQPMSQDYGAKAAQAQAAAEAQQAEQQPEAGEEAEAQS
;
A
#
# COMPACT_ATOMS: atom_id res chain seq x y z
N MET A 1 3.98 -58.89 -38.18
CA MET A 1 4.23 -59.56 -36.89
C MET A 1 4.50 -58.45 -35.88
N ILE A 2 3.73 -58.11 -34.84
CA ILE A 2 2.63 -58.73 -34.07
C ILE A 2 1.85 -57.54 -33.44
N SER A 3 0.68 -57.17 -33.97
CA SER A 3 -0.67 -57.26 -33.38
C SER A 3 -0.79 -57.25 -31.84
N GLN A 4 -1.50 -56.24 -31.30
CA GLN A 4 -2.15 -56.28 -29.99
C GLN A 4 -3.29 -57.32 -29.97
N PRO A 5 -3.73 -57.76 -28.77
CA PRO A 5 -5.17 -57.85 -28.52
C PRO A 5 -5.63 -57.45 -27.11
N ALA A 6 -6.92 -57.11 -27.04
CA ALA A 6 -7.74 -56.68 -25.90
C ALA A 6 -7.98 -57.75 -24.81
N PRO A 7 -8.43 -57.38 -23.59
CA PRO A 7 -8.85 -58.33 -22.57
C PRO A 7 -10.36 -58.65 -22.65
N GLN A 8 -10.69 -59.94 -22.70
CA GLN A 8 -12.04 -60.49 -22.50
C GLN A 8 -12.19 -61.09 -21.08
N ASN A 9 -13.40 -60.88 -20.59
CA ASN A 9 -14.00 -61.29 -19.33
C ASN A 9 -14.12 -62.82 -19.17
N ARG A 10 -13.90 -63.36 -17.97
CA ARG A 10 -14.44 -64.67 -17.56
C ARG A 10 -14.95 -64.65 -16.11
N SER A 11 -16.26 -64.83 -16.06
CA SER A 11 -17.11 -65.42 -15.03
C SER A 11 -16.51 -66.59 -14.24
N GLY A 12 -16.85 -66.65 -12.95
CA GLY A 12 -16.82 -67.84 -12.11
C GLY A 12 -17.79 -67.66 -10.94
N ALA A 13 -19.01 -68.17 -11.10
CA ALA A 13 -20.08 -68.19 -10.11
C ALA A 13 -19.97 -69.42 -9.18
N LEU A 14 -20.57 -69.33 -8.00
CA LEU A 14 -21.14 -70.38 -7.12
C LEU A 14 -21.60 -69.64 -5.83
N THR A 15 -22.84 -69.23 -5.61
CA THR A 15 -24.15 -69.94 -5.45
C THR A 15 -24.29 -70.72 -4.14
N ILE A 16 -25.50 -70.61 -3.56
CA ILE A 16 -26.13 -71.27 -2.40
C ILE A 16 -26.20 -70.33 -1.19
N GLY A 17 -27.35 -69.93 -0.63
CA GLY A 17 -28.78 -70.19 -0.84
C GLY A 17 -29.53 -69.37 0.23
N GLN A 18 -30.64 -68.70 -0.10
CA GLN A 18 -32.03 -69.14 0.22
C GLN A 18 -32.33 -69.02 1.75
N VAL A 19 -33.38 -68.37 2.28
CA VAL A 19 -34.76 -68.19 1.82
C VAL A 19 -35.54 -67.30 2.81
N TRP A 20 -36.38 -66.40 2.27
CA TRP A 20 -37.74 -65.94 2.68
C TRP A 20 -37.90 -65.26 4.06
N THR A 21 -38.80 -64.31 4.31
CA THR A 21 -40.17 -64.17 3.82
C THR A 21 -40.67 -62.72 4.00
N THR A 22 -41.59 -62.34 3.12
CA THR A 22 -42.42 -61.13 3.11
C THR A 22 -43.25 -60.95 4.39
N ARG A 23 -43.49 -59.70 4.80
CA ARG A 23 -44.79 -59.30 5.37
C ARG A 23 -45.09 -57.82 5.19
N THR A 24 -46.21 -57.63 4.51
CA THR A 24 -46.96 -56.43 4.20
C THR A 24 -47.76 -55.93 5.42
N THR A 25 -48.18 -54.67 5.33
CA THR A 25 -49.47 -54.08 5.81
C THR A 25 -49.45 -53.10 7.00
N SER A 26 -49.74 -51.84 6.65
CA SER A 26 -50.72 -50.89 7.22
C SER A 26 -50.58 -50.28 8.63
N LEU A 27 -50.47 -48.93 8.61
CA LEU A 27 -51.33 -47.94 9.27
C LEU A 27 -51.66 -48.08 10.76
N LEU A 28 -51.29 -47.06 11.56
CA LEU A 28 -52.22 -46.16 12.28
C LEU A 28 -51.49 -45.09 13.13
N ASN A 29 -51.78 -43.82 12.81
CA ASN A 29 -52.06 -42.66 13.70
C ASN A 29 -51.10 -42.16 14.81
N LEU A 30 -50.49 -40.99 14.51
CA LEU A 30 -50.48 -39.68 15.23
C LEU A 30 -49.79 -39.53 16.62
N PRO A 31 -49.34 -38.31 17.05
CA PRO A 31 -49.41 -36.97 16.41
C PRO A 31 -48.09 -36.14 16.37
N PRO A 32 -48.07 -35.03 15.61
CA PRO A 32 -46.95 -34.11 15.49
C PRO A 32 -46.91 -33.05 16.62
N LEU A 33 -45.73 -32.73 17.14
CA LEU A 33 -45.57 -31.61 18.08
C LEU A 33 -45.83 -30.26 17.40
N ARG A 34 -46.77 -29.53 17.99
CA ARG A 34 -47.36 -28.27 17.52
C ARG A 34 -46.36 -27.11 17.47
N ARG A 35 -46.49 -26.33 16.39
CA ARG A 35 -46.25 -24.88 16.35
C ARG A 35 -47.18 -24.17 17.34
N THR A 36 -46.64 -23.35 18.23
CA THR A 36 -47.39 -22.30 18.93
C THR A 36 -47.01 -20.94 18.36
N LYS A 37 -48.02 -20.18 17.95
CA LYS A 37 -47.92 -18.78 17.50
C LYS A 37 -47.80 -17.82 18.70
N PRO A 38 -47.40 -16.56 18.45
CA PRO A 38 -46.95 -15.61 19.46
C PRO A 38 -48.11 -14.76 19.99
N SER A 39 -48.18 -14.58 21.31
CA SER A 39 -48.89 -13.46 21.91
C SER A 39 -48.55 -13.39 23.39
N THR A 40 -48.38 -12.16 23.85
CA THR A 40 -48.35 -11.77 25.27
C THR A 40 -47.07 -12.11 26.02
N LEU A 41 -46.01 -11.34 25.80
CA LEU A 41 -45.19 -10.79 26.89
C LEU A 41 -44.51 -9.50 26.38
N GLN A 42 -45.34 -8.45 26.21
CA GLN A 42 -44.88 -7.10 26.53
C GLN A 42 -44.49 -7.12 28.02
N GLN A 43 -43.19 -7.09 28.29
CA GLN A 43 -42.51 -6.63 29.51
C GLN A 43 -41.11 -7.26 29.54
N PHE A 44 -40.28 -6.91 28.56
CA PHE A 44 -38.83 -7.06 28.67
C PHE A 44 -38.16 -5.95 27.84
N VAL A 45 -38.63 -4.73 28.10
CA VAL A 45 -37.95 -3.47 27.79
C VAL A 45 -37.69 -2.85 29.16
N GLN A 46 -36.46 -2.34 29.37
CA GLN A 46 -35.90 -1.84 30.64
C GLN A 46 -35.35 -2.90 31.59
N LEU A 47 -34.10 -3.29 31.35
CA LEU A 47 -33.02 -3.29 32.35
C LEU A 47 -31.71 -3.73 31.67
N SER A 48 -31.25 -2.91 30.73
CA SER A 48 -29.82 -2.82 30.42
C SER A 48 -29.36 -1.48 30.97
N PRO A 49 -28.45 -1.46 31.96
CA PRO A 49 -27.92 -0.18 32.43
C PRO A 49 -27.22 0.51 31.25
N PRO A 50 -27.41 1.83 31.05
CA PRO A 50 -26.62 2.57 30.10
C PRO A 50 -25.15 2.45 30.52
N PHE A 51 -24.32 1.92 29.62
CA PHE A 51 -22.87 1.94 29.75
C PHE A 51 -22.36 3.37 29.48
N ASP A 52 -22.87 4.31 30.26
CA ASP A 52 -22.42 5.70 30.38
C ASP A 52 -22.02 5.88 31.85
N LYS A 53 -20.77 5.53 32.16
CA LYS A 53 -19.93 6.07 33.27
C LYS A 53 -18.69 5.20 33.45
N LEU A 54 -17.82 5.21 32.45
CA LEU A 54 -16.40 4.93 32.64
C LEU A 54 -15.66 5.80 31.63
N GLY A 55 -15.14 6.92 32.14
CA GLY A 55 -14.15 7.78 31.51
C GLY A 55 -14.29 7.92 30.00
N GLN A 56 -15.29 8.67 29.54
CA GLN A 56 -15.19 9.33 28.24
C GLN A 56 -14.00 10.29 28.32
N THR A 57 -12.80 9.81 28.02
CA THR A 57 -11.74 10.67 27.48
C THR A 57 -12.19 11.01 26.06
N LYS A 58 -13.21 11.85 25.95
CA LYS A 58 -13.56 12.54 24.71
C LYS A 58 -12.31 13.26 24.28
N VAL A 59 -11.61 12.71 23.29
CA VAL A 59 -10.60 13.45 22.54
C VAL A 59 -11.37 14.53 21.78
N LYS A 60 -11.62 15.65 22.48
CA LYS A 60 -12.08 16.87 21.82
C LYS A 60 -10.93 17.30 20.94
N MET A 61 -11.11 17.14 19.62
CA MET A 61 -10.30 17.86 18.64
C MET A 61 -10.25 19.33 19.04
N ALA A 62 -9.08 19.94 18.87
CA ALA A 62 -8.84 21.33 19.21
C ALA A 62 -9.80 22.22 18.40
N VAL A 63 -10.87 22.67 19.04
CA VAL A 63 -11.61 23.83 18.56
C VAL A 63 -10.62 25.00 18.60
N PRO A 64 -10.47 25.77 17.49
CA PRO A 64 -9.61 26.95 17.50
C PRO A 64 -10.04 27.87 18.65
N GLY A 65 -9.16 28.05 19.65
CA GLY A 65 -9.43 28.86 20.84
C GLY A 65 -9.26 28.16 22.20
N THR A 66 -9.10 26.83 22.24
CA THR A 66 -8.82 26.15 23.53
C THR A 66 -7.31 26.13 23.78
N GLN A 67 -6.83 26.73 24.87
CA GLN A 67 -5.41 26.60 25.26
C GLN A 67 -5.10 25.16 25.66
N ILE A 68 -4.43 24.44 24.77
CA ILE A 68 -3.99 23.06 24.98
C ILE A 68 -2.48 23.03 25.16
N SER A 69 -1.99 22.24 26.12
CA SER A 69 -0.55 22.03 26.32
C SER A 69 0.09 21.42 25.06
N LYS A 70 1.34 21.78 24.75
CA LYS A 70 2.07 21.26 23.58
C LYS A 70 2.04 19.73 23.49
N ARG A 71 2.23 19.03 24.63
CA ARG A 71 2.19 17.55 24.69
C ARG A 71 0.83 16.99 24.23
N ARG A 72 -0.26 17.54 24.78
CA ARG A 72 -1.62 17.12 24.41
C ARG A 72 -1.96 17.45 22.95
N LYS A 73 -1.42 18.55 22.41
CA LYS A 73 -1.58 18.89 20.99
C LYS A 73 -0.98 17.81 20.09
N PHE A 74 0.27 17.42 20.31
CA PHE A 74 0.90 16.35 19.52
C PHE A 74 0.16 15.02 19.60
N VAL A 75 -0.36 14.66 20.77
CA VAL A 75 -1.17 13.45 20.92
C VAL A 75 -2.48 13.57 20.15
N ALA A 76 -3.19 14.71 20.24
CA ALA A 76 -4.43 14.92 19.50
C ALA A 76 -4.21 14.87 17.98
N ASP A 77 -3.14 15.50 17.48
CA ASP A 77 -2.76 15.46 16.05
C ASP A 77 -2.43 14.02 15.60
N GLY A 78 -1.77 13.24 16.45
CA GLY A 78 -1.49 11.82 16.20
C GLY A 78 -2.74 10.93 16.17
N VAL A 79 -3.68 11.15 17.09
CA VAL A 79 -4.97 10.44 17.09
C VAL A 79 -5.79 10.80 15.85
N PHE A 80 -5.79 12.08 15.47
CA PHE A 80 -6.43 12.55 14.24
C PHE A 80 -5.88 11.85 12.99
N TYR A 81 -4.55 11.77 12.86
CA TYR A 81 -3.91 11.05 11.75
C TYR A 81 -4.26 9.56 11.73
N ALA A 82 -4.25 8.90 12.90
CA ALA A 82 -4.57 7.49 13.01
C ALA A 82 -6.02 7.17 12.60
N GLU A 83 -6.98 7.98 13.06
CA GLU A 83 -8.40 7.84 12.74
C GLU A 83 -8.66 8.09 11.24
N LEU A 84 -8.03 9.11 10.66
CA LEU A 84 -8.12 9.36 9.21
C LEU A 84 -7.53 8.21 8.39
N ASN A 85 -6.36 7.70 8.77
CA ASN A 85 -5.71 6.62 8.05
C ASN A 85 -6.55 5.34 8.09
N GLU A 86 -7.17 5.01 9.24
CA GLU A 86 -8.07 3.87 9.37
C GLU A 86 -9.34 4.04 8.53
N PHE A 87 -9.92 5.24 8.51
CA PHE A 87 -11.10 5.57 7.72
C PHE A 87 -10.85 5.36 6.22
N PHE A 88 -9.78 5.97 5.68
CA PHE A 88 -9.44 5.83 4.26
C PHE A 88 -9.02 4.41 3.89
N GLN A 89 -8.36 3.68 4.79
CA GLN A 89 -7.99 2.29 4.54
C GLN A 89 -9.22 1.38 4.40
N ARG A 90 -10.34 1.70 5.04
CA ARG A 90 -11.59 0.95 4.90
C ARG A 90 -12.36 1.36 3.66
N GLU A 91 -12.51 2.67 3.45
CA GLU A 91 -13.34 3.23 2.39
C GLU A 91 -12.70 3.10 1.00
N LEU A 92 -11.39 3.38 0.91
CA LEU A 92 -10.62 3.38 -0.35
C LEU A 92 -9.81 2.09 -0.51
N ALA A 93 -10.25 1.00 0.14
CA ALA A 93 -9.58 -0.29 0.04
C ALA A 93 -9.52 -0.76 -1.42
N GLU A 94 -10.59 -0.54 -2.19
CA GLU A 94 -10.75 -1.01 -3.57
C GLU A 94 -9.87 -0.23 -4.56
N GLU A 95 -9.66 1.06 -4.30
CA GLU A 95 -9.01 2.01 -5.20
C GLU A 95 -7.46 1.99 -5.07
N GLY A 96 -6.94 1.09 -4.23
CA GLY A 96 -5.51 0.93 -3.99
C GLY A 96 -4.91 2.08 -3.18
N TYR A 97 -5.52 2.36 -2.03
CA TYR A 97 -4.94 3.23 -1.00
C TYR A 97 -3.51 2.82 -0.63
N SER A 98 -2.62 3.79 -0.44
CA SER A 98 -1.23 3.58 -0.01
C SER A 98 -0.90 4.33 1.28
N GLY A 99 -1.46 5.53 1.46
CA GLY A 99 -1.30 6.30 2.70
C GLY A 99 -1.83 7.72 2.57
N VAL A 100 -1.79 8.47 3.67
CA VAL A 100 -2.22 9.86 3.74
C VAL A 100 -1.11 10.74 4.29
N GLU A 101 -1.09 11.98 3.81
CA GLU A 101 -0.28 13.07 4.34
C GLU A 101 -1.19 14.24 4.69
N VAL A 102 -1.06 14.74 5.91
CA VAL A 102 -1.84 15.87 6.40
C VAL A 102 -0.91 17.06 6.51
N ARG A 103 -1.23 18.15 5.80
CA ARG A 103 -0.53 19.43 5.88
C ARG A 103 -1.47 20.42 6.54
N VAL A 104 -1.14 20.80 7.77
CA VAL A 104 -1.95 21.72 8.56
C VAL A 104 -1.46 23.14 8.31
N THR A 105 -2.20 23.90 7.50
CA THR A 105 -2.05 25.36 7.42
C THR A 105 -3.08 25.97 8.40
N PRO A 106 -2.76 27.06 9.13
CA PRO A 106 -3.66 27.63 10.14
C PRO A 106 -5.06 27.99 9.60
N THR A 107 -5.17 28.29 8.31
CA THR A 107 -6.45 28.63 7.65
C THR A 107 -7.15 27.41 7.05
N VAL A 108 -6.39 26.52 6.41
CA VAL A 108 -6.91 25.36 5.67
C VAL A 108 -6.05 24.13 5.94
N THR A 109 -6.68 22.99 6.22
CA THR A 109 -5.99 21.72 6.36
C THR A 109 -6.07 20.94 5.06
N ASP A 110 -4.92 20.77 4.40
CA ASP A 110 -4.80 20.00 3.18
C ASP A 110 -4.53 18.53 3.54
N ILE A 111 -5.40 17.63 3.09
CA ILE A 111 -5.26 16.19 3.26
C ILE A 111 -4.97 15.58 1.89
N ILE A 112 -3.76 15.07 1.72
CA ILE A 112 -3.29 14.47 0.48
C ILE A 112 -3.39 12.95 0.60
N ILE A 113 -4.32 12.36 -0.16
CA ILE A 113 -4.53 10.93 -0.27
C ILE A 113 -3.57 10.39 -1.33
N ARG A 114 -2.71 9.44 -0.96
CA ARG A 114 -1.88 8.69 -1.91
C ARG A 114 -2.57 7.39 -2.31
N ALA A 115 -2.98 7.31 -3.56
CA ALA A 115 -3.65 6.14 -4.12
C ALA A 115 -3.06 5.75 -5.49
N THR A 116 -3.32 4.52 -5.92
CA THR A 116 -2.95 4.07 -7.27
C THR A 116 -3.97 4.49 -8.32
N HIS A 117 -5.26 4.41 -8.00
CA HIS A 117 -6.38 4.75 -8.89
C HIS A 117 -6.99 6.10 -8.49
N THR A 118 -6.35 7.21 -8.87
CA THR A 118 -6.81 8.57 -8.47
C THR A 118 -8.16 8.97 -9.06
N GLN A 119 -8.52 8.44 -10.23
CA GLN A 119 -9.79 8.73 -10.89
C GLN A 119 -10.97 8.15 -10.11
N GLU A 120 -10.83 6.93 -9.57
CA GLU A 120 -11.87 6.28 -8.77
C GLU A 120 -12.07 7.02 -7.44
N VAL A 121 -10.97 7.41 -6.79
CA VAL A 121 -10.99 8.23 -5.55
C VAL A 121 -11.74 9.55 -5.75
N LEU A 122 -11.54 10.21 -6.90
CA LEU A 122 -12.25 11.43 -7.27
C LEU A 122 -13.75 11.17 -7.46
N GLY A 123 -14.07 10.04 -8.09
CA GLY A 123 -15.42 9.65 -8.48
C GLY A 123 -15.96 10.47 -9.65
N GLU A 124 -17.23 10.24 -9.98
CA GLU A 124 -17.90 10.95 -11.08
C GLU A 124 -17.99 12.45 -10.78
N GLN A 125 -17.38 13.28 -11.63
CA GLN A 125 -17.34 14.75 -11.49
C GLN A 125 -16.87 15.25 -10.10
N GLY A 126 -16.03 14.48 -9.40
CA GLY A 126 -15.56 14.83 -8.06
C GLY A 126 -16.56 14.61 -6.94
N ARG A 127 -17.66 13.88 -7.20
CA ARG A 127 -18.70 13.59 -6.20
C ARG A 127 -18.14 12.87 -4.97
N ARG A 128 -17.32 11.83 -5.16
CA ARG A 128 -16.79 11.00 -4.07
C ARG A 128 -15.89 11.83 -3.13
N ILE A 129 -15.01 12.67 -3.67
CA ILE A 129 -14.19 13.57 -2.84
C ILE A 129 -15.05 14.57 -2.05
N ARG A 130 -16.10 15.14 -2.64
CA ARG A 130 -17.00 16.06 -1.91
C ARG A 130 -17.74 15.36 -0.76
N GLU A 131 -18.15 14.11 -0.96
CA GLU A 131 -18.75 13.27 0.08
C GLU A 131 -17.74 12.99 1.20
N LEU A 132 -16.51 12.59 0.85
CA LEU A 132 -15.43 12.36 1.82
C LEU A 132 -15.08 13.62 2.62
N THR A 133 -14.97 14.78 1.96
CA THR A 133 -14.74 16.07 2.62
C THR A 133 -15.85 16.38 3.62
N SER A 134 -17.11 16.18 3.22
CA SER A 134 -18.28 16.41 4.08
C SER A 134 -18.31 15.50 5.30
N LEU A 135 -17.92 14.22 5.14
CA LEU A 135 -17.83 13.27 6.24
C LEU A 135 -16.76 13.67 7.25
N ILE A 136 -15.57 14.07 6.77
CA ILE A 136 -14.45 14.51 7.61
C ILE A 136 -14.82 15.80 8.35
N GLN A 137 -15.40 16.79 7.65
CA GLN A 137 -15.84 18.04 8.27
C GLN A 137 -16.85 17.80 9.41
N LYS A 138 -17.87 16.96 9.17
CA LYS A 138 -18.88 16.62 10.18
C LYS A 138 -18.32 15.83 11.36
N ARG A 139 -17.42 14.87 11.09
CA ARG A 139 -16.82 14.01 12.12
C ARG A 139 -15.92 14.80 13.07
N PHE A 140 -15.03 15.62 12.52
CA PHE A 140 -14.04 16.37 13.30
C PHE A 140 -14.49 17.77 13.70
N LYS A 141 -15.68 18.19 13.24
CA LYS A 141 -16.30 19.50 13.54
C LYS A 141 -15.41 20.67 13.11
N PHE A 142 -14.83 20.54 11.92
CA PHE A 142 -14.12 21.64 11.28
C PHE A 142 -15.12 22.71 10.80
N PRO A 143 -14.74 24.00 10.81
CA PRO A 143 -15.53 25.01 10.15
C PRO A 143 -15.65 24.72 8.65
N GLU A 144 -16.73 25.20 8.04
CA GLU A 144 -16.98 25.00 6.62
C GLU A 144 -15.81 25.57 5.81
N ASN A 145 -15.43 24.88 4.72
CA ASN A 145 -14.33 25.23 3.82
C ASN A 145 -12.92 25.22 4.43
N SER A 146 -12.71 24.75 5.65
CA SER A 146 -11.36 24.65 6.24
C SER A 146 -10.60 23.38 5.89
N VAL A 147 -11.22 22.44 5.16
CA VAL A 147 -10.61 21.14 4.80
C VAL A 147 -10.68 20.94 3.31
N SER A 148 -9.53 20.63 2.71
CA SER A 148 -9.31 20.37 1.29
C SER A 148 -8.72 18.98 1.14
N LEU A 149 -9.32 18.15 0.28
CA LEU A 149 -8.83 16.82 -0.06
C LEU A 149 -8.20 16.84 -1.45
N TYR A 150 -6.97 16.32 -1.56
CA TYR A 150 -6.27 16.13 -2.82
C TYR A 150 -5.93 14.66 -3.03
N ALA A 151 -6.12 14.16 -4.25
CA ALA A 151 -5.68 12.82 -4.63
C ALA A 151 -4.35 12.92 -5.38
N ALA A 152 -3.30 12.30 -4.83
CA ALA A 152 -1.99 12.19 -5.44
C ALA A 152 -1.73 10.75 -5.88
N LYS A 153 -1.21 10.59 -7.10
CA LYS A 153 -0.85 9.27 -7.63
C LYS A 153 0.47 8.80 -7.01
N VAL A 154 0.49 7.55 -6.56
CA VAL A 154 1.74 6.88 -6.13
C VAL A 154 2.60 6.59 -7.36
N GLN A 155 3.84 7.04 -7.36
CA GLN A 155 4.78 6.86 -8.50
C GLN A 155 5.01 5.37 -8.80
N ASN A 156 5.45 4.60 -7.79
CA ASN A 156 5.71 3.16 -7.93
C ASN A 156 4.77 2.35 -7.03
N ARG A 157 3.67 1.84 -7.60
CA ARG A 157 2.68 1.04 -6.85
C ARG A 157 3.25 -0.28 -6.30
N GLY A 158 4.27 -0.84 -6.96
CA GLY A 158 4.89 -2.12 -6.57
C GLY A 158 5.72 -2.04 -5.30
N LEU A 159 6.21 -0.84 -4.94
CA LEU A 159 7.04 -0.64 -3.75
C LEU A 159 6.24 -0.35 -2.48
N SER A 160 4.93 -0.10 -2.59
CA SER A 160 4.04 0.13 -1.44
C SER A 160 3.48 -1.20 -0.93
N ALA A 161 3.79 -1.57 0.31
CA ALA A 161 3.31 -2.80 0.90
C ALA A 161 1.78 -2.79 1.09
N VAL A 162 1.22 -1.62 1.42
CA VAL A 162 -0.23 -1.45 1.64
C VAL A 162 -1.02 -1.70 0.36
N ALA A 163 -0.62 -1.09 -0.75
CA ALA A 163 -1.29 -1.27 -2.04
C ALA A 163 -1.18 -2.72 -2.55
N GLN A 164 -0.02 -3.37 -2.36
CA GLN A 164 0.17 -4.77 -2.74
C GLN A 164 -0.62 -5.74 -1.87
N CYS A 165 -0.78 -5.43 -0.58
CA CYS A 165 -1.57 -6.25 0.33
C CYS A 165 -3.07 -6.18 0.01
N GLU A 166 -3.60 -4.99 -0.33
CA GLU A 166 -4.98 -4.86 -0.84
C GLU A 166 -5.16 -5.57 -2.19
N SER A 167 -4.21 -5.43 -3.11
CA SER A 167 -4.23 -6.14 -4.39
C SER A 167 -4.27 -7.67 -4.21
N LEU A 168 -3.52 -8.20 -3.23
CA LEU A 168 -3.54 -9.61 -2.89
C LEU A 168 -4.88 -10.03 -2.25
N ARG A 169 -5.47 -9.18 -1.41
CA ARG A 169 -6.80 -9.38 -0.83
C ARG A 169 -7.87 -9.51 -1.91
N TYR A 170 -7.92 -8.63 -2.91
CA TYR A 170 -8.88 -8.74 -4.01
C TYR A 170 -8.67 -9.98 -4.87
N LYS A 171 -7.42 -10.34 -5.19
CA LYS A 171 -7.12 -11.57 -5.94
C LYS A 171 -7.66 -12.82 -5.23
N LEU A 172 -7.55 -12.88 -3.90
CA LEU A 172 -8.07 -14.00 -3.12
C LEU A 172 -9.60 -13.99 -3.02
N LEU A 173 -10.23 -12.81 -2.90
CA LEU A 173 -11.68 -12.68 -2.94
C LEU A 173 -12.28 -13.08 -4.29
N ASN A 174 -11.57 -12.78 -5.39
CA ASN A 174 -11.93 -13.18 -6.75
C ASN A 174 -11.75 -14.69 -7.00
N GLY A 175 -11.34 -15.47 -5.98
CA GLY A 175 -11.22 -16.92 -6.07
C GLY A 175 -9.96 -17.43 -6.78
N LEU A 176 -8.94 -16.59 -7.00
CA LEU A 176 -7.67 -17.08 -7.52
C LEU A 176 -7.00 -18.01 -6.49
N ALA A 177 -6.35 -19.06 -6.98
CA ALA A 177 -5.59 -19.96 -6.13
C ALA A 177 -4.49 -19.20 -5.37
N VAL A 178 -4.35 -19.48 -4.07
CA VAL A 178 -3.45 -18.74 -3.15
C VAL A 178 -2.01 -18.65 -3.68
N ARG A 179 -1.44 -19.77 -4.15
CA ARG A 179 -0.09 -19.79 -4.71
C ARG A 179 0.03 -18.89 -5.95
N ARG A 180 -0.94 -18.96 -6.86
CA ARG A 180 -0.96 -18.14 -8.08
C ARG A 180 -1.07 -16.66 -7.75
N ALA A 181 -1.93 -16.29 -6.81
CA ALA A 181 -2.09 -14.91 -6.37
C ALA A 181 -0.80 -14.37 -5.71
N CYS A 182 -0.17 -15.15 -4.83
CA CYS A 182 1.06 -14.75 -4.14
C CYS A 182 2.24 -14.59 -5.10
N TYR A 183 2.50 -15.57 -5.97
CA TYR A 183 3.59 -15.45 -6.96
C TYR A 183 3.36 -14.31 -7.94
N GLY A 184 2.10 -14.04 -8.33
CA GLY A 184 1.78 -12.90 -9.18
C GLY A 184 2.06 -11.54 -8.51
N VAL A 185 1.88 -11.42 -7.20
CA VAL A 185 2.22 -10.19 -6.46
C VAL A 185 3.73 -10.10 -6.20
N LEU A 186 4.36 -11.19 -5.78
CA LEU A 186 5.78 -11.26 -5.48
C LEU A 186 6.63 -10.94 -6.73
N ARG A 187 6.26 -11.50 -7.89
CA ARG A 187 6.91 -11.18 -9.17
C ARG A 187 6.77 -9.70 -9.53
N PHE A 188 5.57 -9.15 -9.37
CA PHE A 188 5.30 -7.73 -9.67
C PHE A 188 6.11 -6.78 -8.76
N ILE A 189 6.32 -7.15 -7.50
CA ILE A 189 7.15 -6.39 -6.55
C ILE A 189 8.62 -6.40 -6.97
N MET A 190 9.15 -7.56 -7.34
CA MET A 190 10.54 -7.69 -7.81
C MET A 190 10.76 -6.95 -9.14
N GLU A 191 9.82 -7.04 -10.09
CA GLU A 191 9.84 -6.28 -11.36
C GLU A 191 9.79 -4.77 -11.15
N SER A 192 9.19 -4.31 -10.04
CA SER A 192 9.14 -2.89 -9.66
C SER A 192 10.44 -2.38 -9.00
N GLY A 193 11.48 -3.21 -8.91
CA GLY A 193 12.79 -2.83 -8.38
C GLY A 193 12.94 -2.95 -6.86
N ALA A 194 12.15 -3.79 -6.20
CA ALA A 194 12.38 -4.11 -4.79
C ALA A 194 13.65 -4.97 -4.63
N LYS A 195 14.39 -4.77 -3.52
CA LYS A 195 15.57 -5.59 -3.20
C LYS A 195 15.16 -7.00 -2.72
N GLY A 196 13.99 -7.11 -2.12
CA GLY A 196 13.37 -8.39 -1.77
C GLY A 196 11.96 -8.22 -1.24
N CYS A 197 11.24 -9.34 -1.19
CA CYS A 197 9.86 -9.41 -0.77
C CYS A 197 9.58 -10.69 0.05
N GLU A 198 8.74 -10.56 1.06
CA GLU A 198 8.19 -11.68 1.82
C GLU A 198 6.67 -11.54 1.92
N VAL A 199 5.93 -12.49 1.33
CA VAL A 199 4.48 -12.59 1.42
C VAL A 199 4.11 -13.81 2.25
N VAL A 200 3.37 -13.60 3.32
CA VAL A 200 2.87 -14.66 4.21
C VAL A 200 1.36 -14.68 4.17
N VAL A 201 0.78 -15.84 3.86
CA VAL A 201 -0.66 -16.08 3.95
C VAL A 201 -0.92 -17.13 5.02
N SER A 202 -1.63 -16.74 6.07
CA SER A 202 -1.97 -17.59 7.19
C SER A 202 -3.49 -17.79 7.31
N GLY A 203 -3.92 -19.00 7.69
CA GLY A 203 -5.32 -19.31 7.97
C GLY A 203 -5.76 -20.66 7.42
N LYS A 204 -7.08 -20.85 7.28
CA LYS A 204 -7.67 -22.08 6.72
C LYS A 204 -7.62 -22.03 5.19
N LEU A 205 -6.62 -22.68 4.59
CA LEU A 205 -6.40 -22.65 3.13
C LEU A 205 -7.27 -23.68 2.40
N ARG A 206 -6.92 -24.97 2.50
CA ARG A 206 -7.66 -26.08 1.85
C ARG A 206 -8.24 -27.07 2.86
N ALA A 207 -7.62 -27.20 4.03
CA ALA A 207 -8.01 -28.14 5.08
C ALA A 207 -8.62 -27.42 6.28
N ALA A 208 -9.32 -28.17 7.13
CA ALA A 208 -9.93 -27.63 8.36
C ALA A 208 -8.89 -27.02 9.33
N ARG A 209 -7.66 -27.54 9.33
CA ARG A 209 -6.55 -27.02 10.13
C ARG A 209 -5.86 -25.83 9.45
N ALA A 210 -5.56 -24.80 10.23
CA ALA A 210 -4.84 -23.63 9.75
C ALA A 210 -3.42 -24.00 9.27
N LYS A 211 -2.97 -23.33 8.21
CA LYS A 211 -1.61 -23.43 7.65
C LYS A 211 -1.08 -22.02 7.39
N SER A 212 0.24 -21.87 7.41
CA SER A 212 0.93 -20.65 7.02
C SER A 212 1.84 -20.94 5.83
N MET A 213 1.58 -20.29 4.70
CA MET A 213 2.45 -20.34 3.52
C MET A 213 3.28 -19.07 3.48
N LYS A 214 4.60 -19.23 3.36
CA LYS A 214 5.56 -18.14 3.22
C LYS A 214 6.16 -18.21 1.81
N PHE A 215 6.13 -17.08 1.12
CA PHE A 215 6.70 -16.87 -0.19
C PHE A 215 7.75 -15.77 -0.05
N THR A 216 9.01 -16.08 -0.32
CA THR A 216 10.13 -15.16 -0.21
C THR A 216 10.90 -15.10 -1.50
N ASP A 217 11.35 -13.92 -1.87
CA ASP A 217 12.23 -13.70 -3.01
C ASP A 217 13.15 -12.50 -2.74
N GLY A 218 14.36 -12.53 -3.29
CA GLY A 218 15.39 -11.52 -3.06
C GLY A 218 15.95 -11.49 -1.63
N PHE A 219 16.47 -10.32 -1.24
CA PHE A 219 17.13 -10.10 0.04
C PHE A 219 16.20 -9.40 1.05
N MET A 220 16.12 -9.93 2.27
CA MET A 220 15.25 -9.42 3.33
C MET A 220 16.00 -9.37 4.66
N ILE A 221 15.90 -8.24 5.35
CA ILE A 221 16.44 -8.03 6.70
C ILE A 221 15.36 -8.21 7.75
N HIS A 222 15.71 -8.66 8.95
CA HIS A 222 14.72 -8.88 10.03
C HIS A 222 15.06 -8.14 11.33
N SER A 223 16.28 -7.65 11.48
CA SER A 223 16.81 -7.06 12.72
C SER A 223 17.36 -5.64 12.52
N GLY A 224 17.51 -4.91 13.62
CA GLY A 224 18.14 -3.59 13.66
C GLY A 224 17.24 -2.42 13.23
N GLN A 225 17.79 -1.21 13.29
CA GLN A 225 17.14 0.00 12.78
C GLN A 225 16.88 -0.03 11.25
N PRO A 226 17.77 -0.62 10.41
CA PRO A 226 17.50 -0.73 8.98
C PRO A 226 16.20 -1.47 8.66
N ALA A 227 15.77 -2.43 9.50
CA ALA A 227 14.49 -3.11 9.29
C ALA A 227 13.28 -2.18 9.43
N LYS A 228 13.38 -1.06 10.16
CA LYS A 228 12.29 -0.07 10.26
C LYS A 228 12.32 0.94 9.12
N ASP A 229 13.52 1.28 8.64
CA ASP A 229 13.72 2.34 7.66
C ASP A 229 13.55 1.83 6.21
N PHE A 230 14.00 0.60 5.93
CA PHE A 230 13.98 0.03 4.56
C PHE A 230 12.78 -0.87 4.27
N ILE A 231 12.16 -1.45 5.30
CA ILE A 231 11.06 -2.40 5.11
C ILE A 231 9.73 -1.69 5.30
N ASP A 232 8.95 -1.68 4.23
CA ASP A 232 7.54 -1.41 4.31
C ASP A 232 6.78 -2.72 4.56
N HIS A 233 5.85 -2.71 5.51
CA HIS A 233 5.06 -3.88 5.86
C HIS A 233 3.59 -3.54 6.02
N ALA A 234 2.74 -4.44 5.52
CA ALA A 234 1.30 -4.30 5.62
C ALA A 234 0.65 -5.64 5.98
N THR A 235 -0.36 -5.58 6.83
CA THR A 235 -1.18 -6.74 7.19
C THR A 235 -2.64 -6.48 6.87
N ARG A 236 -3.31 -7.45 6.27
CA ARG A 236 -4.73 -7.36 5.88
C ARG A 236 -5.46 -8.66 6.18
N HIS A 237 -6.76 -8.52 6.38
CA HIS A 237 -7.66 -9.64 6.62
C HIS A 237 -8.54 -9.86 5.39
N VAL A 238 -8.68 -11.11 5.00
CA VAL A 238 -9.56 -11.53 3.90
C VAL A 238 -10.67 -12.38 4.46
N LEU A 239 -11.91 -11.95 4.23
CA LEU A 239 -13.11 -12.65 4.65
C LEU A 239 -13.51 -13.64 3.55
N LEU A 240 -13.24 -14.93 3.77
CA LEU A 240 -13.73 -16.01 2.90
C LEU A 240 -14.86 -16.77 3.60
N ARG A 241 -15.64 -17.51 2.82
CA ARG A 241 -16.74 -18.34 3.35
C ARG A 241 -16.29 -19.34 4.42
N GLN A 242 -15.06 -19.84 4.35
CA GLN A 242 -14.52 -20.80 5.31
C GLN A 242 -13.98 -20.15 6.61
N GLY A 243 -13.85 -18.83 6.63
CA GLY A 243 -13.28 -18.04 7.72
C GLY A 243 -12.35 -16.93 7.23
N VAL A 244 -11.57 -16.37 8.16
CA VAL A 244 -10.64 -15.26 7.86
C VAL A 244 -9.26 -15.80 7.51
N LEU A 245 -8.68 -15.28 6.43
CA LEU A 245 -7.25 -15.40 6.13
C LEU A 245 -6.52 -14.12 6.52
N GLY A 246 -5.30 -14.27 7.05
CA GLY A 246 -4.36 -13.18 7.27
C GLY A 246 -3.35 -13.11 6.13
N ILE A 247 -3.18 -11.93 5.56
CA ILE A 247 -2.10 -11.61 4.62
C ILE A 247 -1.11 -10.72 5.35
N LYS A 248 0.18 -11.00 5.19
CA LYS A 248 1.28 -10.10 5.55
C LYS A 248 2.19 -9.95 4.34
N VAL A 249 2.44 -8.72 3.92
CA VAL A 249 3.40 -8.40 2.86
C VAL A 249 4.50 -7.56 3.49
N LYS A 250 5.75 -7.95 3.27
CA LYS A 250 6.96 -7.16 3.58
C LYS A 250 7.71 -6.90 2.29
N ILE A 251 8.08 -5.65 2.07
CA ILE A 251 8.84 -5.22 0.89
C ILE A 251 10.07 -4.50 1.39
N MET A 252 11.25 -4.99 1.02
CA MET A 252 12.50 -4.29 1.24
C MET A 252 12.72 -3.33 0.05
N ARG A 253 12.63 -2.03 0.33
CA ARG A 253 12.88 -0.99 -0.68
C ARG A 253 14.38 -0.95 -1.02
N GLY A 254 14.70 -0.66 -2.27
CA GLY A 254 16.07 -0.38 -2.69
C GLY A 254 16.60 0.91 -2.06
N SER A 255 17.92 1.02 -1.92
CA SER A 255 18.58 2.29 -1.58
C SER A 255 18.63 3.13 -2.85
N ASP A 256 18.11 4.34 -2.80
CA ASP A 256 18.09 5.26 -3.94
C ASP A 256 18.70 6.60 -3.49
N PRO A 257 19.81 7.06 -4.09
CA PRO A 257 20.43 8.33 -3.74
C PRO A 257 19.49 9.52 -3.97
N GLU A 258 18.51 9.41 -4.88
CA GLU A 258 17.53 10.46 -5.14
C GLU A 258 16.39 10.49 -4.09
N GLY A 259 16.22 9.44 -3.29
CA GLY A 259 15.20 9.37 -2.23
C GLY A 259 13.76 9.26 -2.72
N LYS A 260 13.51 9.01 -4.02
CA LYS A 260 12.16 8.91 -4.58
C LYS A 260 11.58 7.50 -4.35
N ALA A 261 12.35 6.47 -4.66
CA ALA A 261 11.89 5.08 -4.61
C ALA A 261 12.17 4.40 -3.25
N GLY A 262 13.09 4.92 -2.46
CA GLY A 262 13.51 4.34 -1.18
C GLY A 262 14.17 5.35 -0.25
N PRO A 263 14.62 4.92 0.94
CA PRO A 263 15.42 5.76 1.82
C PRO A 263 16.75 6.14 1.14
N GLN A 264 17.19 7.39 1.36
CA GLN A 264 18.49 7.89 0.88
C GLN A 264 19.67 7.24 1.61
N LYS A 265 19.46 6.82 2.85
CA LYS A 265 20.50 6.17 3.65
C LYS A 265 20.83 4.83 3.01
N THR A 266 22.12 4.54 2.85
CA THR A 266 22.60 3.21 2.52
C THR A 266 22.52 2.30 3.75
N LEU A 267 22.64 0.99 3.52
CA LEU A 267 22.76 0.06 4.64
C LEU A 267 24.06 0.35 5.41
N PRO A 268 24.06 0.26 6.75
CA PRO A 268 25.22 0.60 7.56
C PRO A 268 26.45 -0.25 7.25
N ASP A 269 26.23 -1.47 6.74
CA ASP A 269 27.30 -2.42 6.40
C ASP A 269 27.77 -2.27 4.94
N ALA A 270 27.10 -1.45 4.13
CA ALA A 270 27.41 -1.28 2.71
C ALA A 270 28.41 -0.13 2.51
N VAL A 271 29.69 -0.48 2.39
CA VAL A 271 30.78 0.47 2.11
C VAL A 271 31.00 0.56 0.59
N SER A 272 30.87 1.75 0.02
CA SER A 272 31.23 2.02 -1.38
C SER A 272 32.70 2.42 -1.48
N ILE A 273 33.53 1.55 -2.01
CA ILE A 273 34.94 1.85 -2.31
C ILE A 273 34.97 2.49 -3.69
N LEU A 274 35.38 3.76 -3.78
CA LEU A 274 35.54 4.44 -5.06
C LEU A 274 36.85 3.99 -5.70
N GLU A 275 36.79 3.64 -6.98
CA GLU A 275 38.00 3.32 -7.74
C GLU A 275 38.88 4.58 -7.85
N PRO A 276 40.20 4.46 -7.63
CA PRO A 276 41.10 5.58 -7.76
C PRO A 276 41.07 6.10 -9.20
N LYS A 277 41.07 7.42 -9.36
CA LYS A 277 41.18 8.03 -10.68
C LYS A 277 42.50 7.58 -11.32
N GLU A 278 42.46 7.16 -12.57
CA GLU A 278 43.68 6.87 -13.33
C GLU A 278 44.51 8.15 -13.48
N GLU A 279 45.54 8.27 -12.66
CA GLU A 279 46.55 9.31 -12.81
C GLU A 279 47.54 8.87 -13.89
N GLN A 280 47.63 9.64 -14.98
CA GLN A 280 48.67 9.44 -15.98
C GLN A 280 50.02 9.64 -15.29
N SER A 281 50.89 8.64 -15.34
CA SER A 281 52.23 8.75 -14.77
C SER A 281 52.98 9.89 -15.45
N VAL A 282 53.34 10.91 -14.68
CA VAL A 282 54.14 12.03 -15.17
C VAL A 282 55.56 11.53 -15.38
N VAL A 283 55.90 11.19 -16.63
CA VAL A 283 57.23 10.67 -17.00
C VAL A 283 58.28 11.79 -17.02
N GLN A 284 57.86 13.04 -17.29
CA GLN A 284 58.75 14.21 -17.31
C GLN A 284 58.14 15.38 -16.55
N PRO A 285 58.93 16.16 -15.79
CA PRO A 285 58.43 17.34 -15.11
C PRO A 285 57.99 18.36 -16.16
N MET A 286 56.69 18.65 -16.19
CA MET A 286 56.08 19.63 -17.09
C MET A 286 55.52 20.79 -16.27
N SER A 287 56.03 22.00 -16.50
CA SER A 287 55.48 23.23 -15.94
C SER A 287 54.30 23.69 -16.77
N GLN A 288 53.10 23.71 -16.19
CA GLN A 288 51.94 24.36 -16.80
C GLN A 288 51.88 25.82 -16.34
N ASP A 289 52.27 26.75 -17.21
CA ASP A 289 52.09 28.19 -16.97
C ASP A 289 50.65 28.62 -17.29
N TYR A 290 49.88 28.92 -16.26
CA TYR A 290 48.48 29.37 -16.38
C TYR A 290 48.36 30.86 -16.78
N GLY A 291 49.42 31.66 -16.63
CA GLY A 291 49.42 33.09 -16.92
C GLY A 291 49.37 33.44 -18.41
N ALA A 292 50.08 32.69 -19.27
CA ALA A 292 50.08 32.91 -20.72
C ALA A 292 48.71 32.64 -21.35
N LYS A 293 47.98 31.62 -20.86
CA LYS A 293 46.60 31.32 -21.31
C LYS A 293 45.59 32.38 -20.87
N ALA A 294 45.73 32.94 -19.67
CA ALA A 294 44.86 34.01 -19.19
C ALA A 294 45.09 35.32 -19.96
N ALA A 295 46.36 35.67 -20.22
CA ALA A 295 46.72 36.85 -21.03
C ALA A 295 46.29 36.71 -22.50
N GLN A 296 46.40 35.51 -23.09
CA GLN A 296 45.91 35.24 -24.45
C GLN A 296 44.38 35.26 -24.54
N ALA A 297 43.66 34.80 -23.51
CA ALA A 297 42.20 34.90 -23.45
C ALA A 297 41.73 36.34 -23.27
N GLN A 298 42.45 37.15 -22.49
CA GLN A 298 42.18 38.59 -22.33
C GLN A 298 42.48 39.36 -23.63
N ALA A 299 43.63 39.10 -24.26
CA ALA A 299 43.98 39.71 -25.55
C ALA A 299 43.03 39.28 -26.69
N ALA A 300 42.53 38.04 -26.69
CA ALA A 300 41.52 37.58 -27.64
C ALA A 300 40.14 38.21 -27.39
N ALA A 301 39.77 38.43 -26.13
CA ALA A 301 38.53 39.15 -25.77
C ALA A 301 38.63 40.64 -26.13
N GLU A 302 39.77 41.27 -25.91
CA GLU A 302 40.04 42.67 -26.28
C GLU A 302 40.12 42.84 -27.81
N ALA A 303 40.69 41.89 -28.55
CA ALA A 303 40.69 41.90 -30.01
C ALA A 303 39.26 41.71 -30.59
N GLN A 304 38.44 40.84 -29.99
CA GLN A 304 37.04 40.67 -30.38
C GLN A 304 36.17 41.89 -30.04
N GLN A 305 36.51 42.64 -28.98
CA GLN A 305 35.85 43.91 -28.63
C GLN A 305 36.30 45.07 -29.53
N ALA A 306 37.57 45.08 -29.95
CA ALA A 306 38.10 46.08 -30.88
C ALA A 306 37.58 45.89 -32.32
N GLU A 307 37.36 44.65 -32.77
CA GLU A 307 36.72 44.37 -34.06
C GLU A 307 35.22 44.71 -34.09
N GLN A 308 34.55 44.82 -32.93
CA GLN A 308 33.13 45.21 -32.82
C GLN A 308 32.92 46.72 -32.60
N GLN A 309 33.98 47.53 -32.48
CA GLN A 309 33.89 48.99 -32.41
C GLN A 309 34.76 49.66 -33.49
N PRO A 310 34.35 49.57 -34.76
CA PRO A 310 34.50 50.74 -35.64
C PRO A 310 33.27 51.10 -36.51
N GLU A 311 32.08 50.51 -36.31
CA GLU A 311 30.87 50.87 -37.11
C GLU A 311 29.82 51.74 -36.37
N ALA A 312 30.20 52.45 -35.29
CA ALA A 312 29.29 53.38 -34.60
C ALA A 312 29.84 54.82 -34.45
N GLY A 313 30.98 55.14 -35.09
CA GLY A 313 31.66 56.44 -34.98
C GLY A 313 31.61 57.34 -36.22
N GLU A 314 31.14 56.84 -37.37
CA GLU A 314 31.16 57.58 -38.65
C GLU A 314 29.77 58.05 -39.13
N GLU A 315 28.74 58.04 -38.27
CA GLU A 315 27.41 58.60 -38.58
C GLU A 315 27.05 59.87 -37.77
N ALA A 316 27.96 60.43 -36.95
CA ALA A 316 27.66 61.60 -36.09
C ALA A 316 28.37 62.92 -36.49
N GLU A 317 29.11 62.96 -37.60
CA GLU A 317 29.68 64.22 -38.16
C GLU A 317 29.13 64.61 -39.54
N ALA A 318 28.03 63.98 -39.98
CA ALA A 318 27.29 64.39 -41.18
C ALA A 318 25.83 64.78 -40.85
N GLN A 319 25.67 65.83 -40.03
CA GLN A 319 24.48 66.70 -39.88
C GLN A 319 24.78 67.62 -38.67
N SER A 320 24.99 68.95 -38.72
CA SER A 320 24.39 70.02 -39.53
C SER A 320 22.91 69.81 -39.83
#